data_AF-A0A2D5TRK2-F1
#
_entry.id   AF-A0A2D5TRK2-F1
#
_cell.length_a   1.000
_cell.length_b   1.000
_cell.length_c   1.000
_cell.angle_alpha   90.00
_cell.angle_beta   90.00
_cell.angle_gamma   90.00
#
_symmetry.space_group_name_H-M   'P 1'
#
loop_
_entity.id
_entity.type
_entity.pdbx_description
1 polymer ?
#
loop_
_entity_poly.entity_id
_entity_poly.type
_entity_poly.pdbx_seq_one_letter_code
_entity_poly.pdbx_strand_id
1 'polypeptide(L)'
;MKNYDTLSEAISDLKQRGYSYDFNLKPMCLECASLKIEIKPEEFKVDEIYRFEGMSSTDDNSVLYAISSKDGIKGTLVDAYGVYAENISEAMRKKLR
;
A
#
# COMPACT_ATOMS: atom_id res chain seq x y z
N MET A 1 -1.85 16.47 9.21
CA MET A 1 -1.97 15.52 8.08
C MET A 1 -1.23 16.14 6.91
N LYS A 2 -0.25 15.45 6.32
CA LYS A 2 0.33 15.90 5.05
C LYS A 2 -0.68 15.55 3.97
N ASN A 3 -1.12 16.54 3.21
CA ASN A 3 -1.92 16.34 2.02
C ASN A 3 -0.96 16.40 0.84
N TYR A 4 -0.93 15.33 0.05
CA TYR A 4 -0.18 15.31 -1.19
C TYR A 4 -1.15 15.59 -2.33
N ASP A 5 -0.70 16.39 -3.29
CA ASP A 5 -1.50 16.72 -4.48
C ASP A 5 -1.58 15.50 -5.40
N THR A 6 -0.47 14.75 -5.51
CA THR A 6 -0.37 13.57 -6.36
C THR A 6 0.15 12.32 -5.63
N LEU A 7 -0.23 11.15 -6.14
CA LEU A 7 0.29 9.85 -5.68
C LEU A 7 1.83 9.82 -5.71
N SER A 8 2.42 10.33 -6.78
CA SER A 8 3.87 10.36 -6.99
C SER A 8 4.61 11.17 -5.93
N GLU A 9 4.04 12.30 -5.49
CA GLU A 9 4.60 13.11 -4.40
C GLU A 9 4.56 12.36 -3.07
N ALA A 10 3.43 11.73 -2.76
CA ALA A 10 3.28 10.94 -1.55
C ALA A 10 4.27 9.78 -1.47
N ILE A 11 4.43 9.03 -2.57
CA ILE A 11 5.42 7.96 -2.67
C ILE A 11 6.83 8.52 -2.47
N SER A 12 7.15 9.67 -3.06
CA SER A 12 8.47 10.28 -2.95
C SER A 12 8.78 10.75 -1.52
N ASP A 13 7.81 11.32 -0.81
CA ASP A 13 7.96 11.70 0.61
C ASP A 13 8.09 10.46 1.51
N LEU A 14 7.25 9.44 1.30
CA LEU A 14 7.33 8.19 2.03
C LEU A 14 8.68 7.50 1.84
N LYS A 15 9.22 7.49 0.61
CA LYS A 15 10.57 7.00 0.33
C LYS A 15 11.63 7.76 1.14
N GLN A 16 11.54 9.08 1.25
CA GLN A 16 12.43 9.89 2.09
C GLN A 16 12.27 9.59 3.60
N ARG A 17 11.08 9.18 4.04
CA ARG A 17 10.81 8.72 5.41
C ARG A 17 11.25 7.28 5.69
N GLY A 18 11.81 6.59 4.68
CA GLY A 18 12.34 5.23 4.78
C GLY A 18 11.40 4.13 4.27
N TYR A 19 10.25 4.47 3.69
CA TYR A 19 9.38 3.53 2.98
C TYR A 19 9.91 3.31 1.56
N SER A 20 11.06 2.65 1.44
CA SER A 20 11.75 2.48 0.16
C SER A 20 11.30 1.25 -0.63
N TYR A 21 10.61 0.31 0.02
CA TYR A 21 10.13 -0.91 -0.61
C TYR A 21 8.77 -0.72 -1.27
N ASP A 22 8.53 -1.50 -2.31
CA ASP A 22 7.22 -1.62 -2.95
C ASP A 22 6.61 -2.97 -2.57
N PHE A 23 5.37 -2.92 -2.09
CA PHE A 23 4.60 -4.11 -1.73
C PHE A 23 3.52 -4.35 -2.77
N ASN A 24 3.44 -5.59 -3.20
CA ASN A 24 2.42 -6.08 -4.11
C ASN A 24 1.36 -6.82 -3.30
N LEU A 25 0.10 -6.49 -3.54
CA LEU A 25 -1.02 -7.16 -2.90
C LEU A 25 -1.19 -8.56 -3.50
N LYS A 26 -1.07 -9.59 -2.65
CA LYS A 26 -1.41 -10.97 -3.01
C LYS A 26 -2.68 -11.41 -2.28
N PRO A 27 -3.36 -12.45 -2.78
CA PRO A 27 -4.55 -13.01 -2.14
C PRO A 27 -4.41 -13.31 -0.64
N MET A 28 -3.24 -13.79 -0.18
CA MET A 28 -3.04 -14.21 1.22
C MET A 28 -2.01 -13.38 1.99
N CYS A 29 -1.22 -12.52 1.33
CA CYS A 29 -0.06 -11.84 1.92
C CYS A 29 0.33 -10.58 1.10
N LEU A 30 1.32 -9.83 1.57
CA LEU A 30 2.01 -8.82 0.77
C LEU A 30 3.33 -9.38 0.25
N GLU A 31 3.55 -9.30 -1.05
CA GLU A 31 4.82 -9.68 -1.66
C GLU A 31 5.73 -8.45 -1.79
N CYS A 32 6.94 -8.54 -1.25
CA CYS A 32 7.98 -7.54 -1.51
C CYS A 32 8.90 -8.05 -2.61
N ALA A 33 8.70 -7.59 -3.85
CA ALA A 33 9.49 -8.04 -4.99
C ALA A 33 10.99 -7.72 -4.82
N SER A 34 11.34 -6.60 -4.18
CA SER A 34 12.73 -6.20 -3.94
C SER A 34 13.47 -7.16 -3.01
N LEU A 35 12.78 -7.69 -2.00
CA LEU A 35 13.37 -8.58 -1.01
C LEU A 35 13.05 -10.07 -1.30
N LYS A 36 12.15 -10.34 -2.26
CA LYS A 36 11.60 -11.67 -2.54
C LYS A 36 11.07 -12.37 -1.28
N ILE A 37 10.36 -11.61 -0.46
CA ILE A 37 9.72 -12.10 0.76
C ILE A 37 8.22 -11.88 0.67
N GLU A 38 7.49 -12.67 1.45
CA GLU A 38 6.06 -12.56 1.63
C GLU A 38 5.79 -12.20 3.09
N ILE A 39 5.00 -11.14 3.30
CA ILE A 39 4.68 -10.61 4.62
C ILE A 39 3.20 -10.91 4.87
N LYS A 40 2.92 -11.67 5.92
CA LYS A 40 1.54 -12.02 6.27
C LYS A 40 0.79 -10.83 6.87
N PRO A 41 -0.55 -10.80 6.79
CA PRO A 41 -1.38 -9.76 7.42
C PRO A 41 -1.11 -9.52 8.91
N GLU A 42 -0.67 -10.57 9.63
CA GLU A 42 -0.30 -10.54 11.04
C GLU A 42 1.11 -9.98 11.32
N GLU A 43 1.94 -9.85 10.29
CA GLU A 43 3.33 -9.39 10.37
C GLU A 43 3.51 -7.94 9.93
N PHE A 44 2.54 -7.36 9.22
CA PHE A 44 2.56 -5.93 8.88
C PHE A 44 1.47 -5.12 9.58
N LYS A 45 1.69 -3.81 9.60
CA LYS A 45 0.74 -2.78 9.98
C LYS A 45 0.69 -1.68 8.93
N VAL A 46 -0.49 -1.12 8.73
CA VAL A 46 -0.69 0.09 7.94
C VAL A 46 -0.47 1.27 8.88
N ASP A 47 0.55 2.08 8.62
CA ASP A 47 0.84 3.28 9.41
C ASP A 47 0.05 4.49 8.89
N GLU A 48 -0.04 4.65 7.56
CA GLU A 48 -0.71 5.80 6.94
C GLU A 48 -1.48 5.35 5.69
N ILE A 49 -2.59 6.03 5.41
CA ILE A 49 -3.46 5.78 4.25
C ILE A 49 -3.71 7.11 3.56
N TYR A 50 -3.45 7.16 2.26
CA TYR A 50 -3.66 8.34 1.43
C TYR A 50 -4.53 7.94 0.24
N ARG A 51 -5.70 8.57 0.11
CA ARG A 51 -6.57 8.39 -1.05
C ARG A 51 -6.32 9.52 -2.04
N PHE A 52 -6.15 9.15 -3.29
CA PHE A 52 -5.98 10.04 -4.43
C PHE A 52 -7.14 9.82 -5.39
N GLU A 53 -7.80 10.90 -5.76
CA GLU A 53 -8.80 10.92 -6.81
C GLU A 53 -8.05 11.25 -8.12
N GLY A 54 -8.01 10.31 -9.06
CA GLY A 54 -7.30 10.49 -10.31
C GLY A 54 -7.95 11.57 -11.18
N MET A 55 -7.13 12.38 -11.87
CA MET A 55 -7.63 13.40 -12.80
C MET A 55 -8.27 12.83 -14.09
N SER A 56 -8.06 11.54 -14.37
CA SER A 56 -8.20 11.02 -15.74
C SER A 56 -9.54 10.36 -16.05
N SER A 57 -10.34 9.99 -15.06
CA SER A 57 -11.74 9.55 -15.19
C SER A 57 -12.37 9.44 -13.80
N THR A 58 -13.67 9.73 -13.68
CA THR A 58 -14.47 9.78 -12.44
C THR A 58 -14.41 8.51 -11.55
N ASP A 59 -13.79 7.43 -12.03
CA ASP A 59 -13.68 6.14 -11.35
C ASP A 59 -12.24 5.75 -10.97
N ASP A 60 -11.20 6.51 -11.35
CA ASP A 60 -9.80 6.15 -11.09
C ASP A 60 -9.37 6.61 -9.69
N ASN A 61 -9.88 5.93 -8.67
CA ASN A 61 -9.49 6.17 -7.28
C ASN A 61 -8.30 5.28 -6.93
N SER A 62 -7.20 5.89 -6.50
CA SER A 62 -6.02 5.18 -6.02
C SER A 62 -5.85 5.38 -4.52
N VAL A 63 -5.50 4.32 -3.80
CA VAL A 63 -5.20 4.38 -2.37
C VAL A 63 -3.78 3.91 -2.14
N LEU A 64 -2.97 4.78 -1.54
CA LEU A 64 -1.61 4.50 -1.12
C LEU A 64 -1.61 4.15 0.36
N TYR A 65 -1.13 2.97 0.70
CA TYR A 65 -0.92 2.52 2.05
C TYR A 65 0.58 2.54 2.37
N ALA A 66 0.96 3.28 3.41
CA ALA A 66 2.28 3.18 3.99
C ALA A 66 2.28 2.04 5.00
N ILE A 67 3.08 1.01 4.75
CA ILE A 67 3.07 -0.25 5.49
C ILE A 67 4.44 -0.47 6.13
N SER A 68 4.45 -0.94 7.36
CA SER A 68 5.66 -1.44 8.01
C SER A 68 5.47 -2.84 8.58
N SER A 69 6.49 -3.67 8.39
CA SER A 69 6.59 -5.01 8.95
C SER A 69 7.15 -4.98 10.37
N LYS A 70 6.88 -6.02 11.14
CA LYS A 70 7.50 -6.27 12.45
C LYS A 70 9.03 -6.36 12.36
N ASP A 71 9.56 -6.86 11.25
CA ASP A 71 11.00 -6.94 10.96
C ASP A 71 11.64 -5.58 10.61
N GLY A 72 10.90 -4.47 10.70
CA GLY A 72 11.40 -3.13 10.40
C GLY A 72 11.44 -2.79 8.91
N ILE A 73 10.95 -3.68 8.04
CA ILE A 73 10.82 -3.43 6.60
C ILE A 73 9.67 -2.45 6.37
N LYS A 74 9.94 -1.36 5.66
CA LYS A 74 8.96 -0.30 5.38
C LYS A 74 8.78 -0.09 3.89
N GLY A 75 7.53 -0.10 3.45
CA GLY A 75 7.22 0.04 2.04
C GLY A 75 5.84 0.60 1.79
N THR A 76 5.55 0.85 0.53
CA THR A 76 4.28 1.39 0.07
C THR A 76 3.52 0.34 -0.71
N LEU A 77 2.20 0.31 -0.53
CA LEU A 77 1.27 -0.46 -1.36
C LEU A 77 0.34 0.52 -2.06
N VAL A 78 0.25 0.43 -3.38
CA VAL A 78 -0.71 1.20 -4.18
C VAL A 78 -1.84 0.27 -4.58
N ASP A 79 -3.06 0.60 -4.18
CA ASP A 79 -4.29 -0.06 -4.59
C ASP A 79 -5.09 0.87 -5.51
N ALA A 80 -5.09 0.59 -6.81
CA ALA A 80 -6.06 1.17 -7.73
C ALA A 80 -7.40 0.45 -7.49
N TYR A 81 -8.33 1.15 -6.87
CA TYR A 81 -9.57 0.65 -6.27
C TYR A 81 -10.50 0.07 -7.35
N GLY A 82 -10.20 -1.14 -7.83
CA GLY A 82 -10.95 -1.76 -8.93
C GLY A 82 -10.42 -3.10 -9.42
N VAL A 83 -9.13 -3.41 -9.27
CA VAL A 83 -8.56 -4.65 -9.83
C VAL A 83 -8.19 -5.69 -8.77
N TYR A 84 -7.71 -5.25 -7.59
CA TYR A 84 -7.11 -6.17 -6.61
C TYR A 84 -7.93 -6.40 -5.34
N ALA A 85 -8.84 -5.48 -4.99
CA ALA A 85 -9.65 -5.58 -3.76
C ALA A 85 -10.61 -6.79 -3.75
N GLU A 86 -10.98 -7.33 -4.91
CA GLU A 86 -11.92 -8.47 -5.02
C GLU A 86 -11.24 -9.83 -4.85
N ASN A 87 -9.92 -9.92 -4.98
CA ASN A 87 -9.19 -11.19 -5.00
C ASN A 87 -8.37 -11.47 -3.73
N ILE A 88 -8.63 -10.74 -2.63
CA ILE A 88 -7.91 -10.93 -1.36
C ILE A 88 -8.71 -11.67 -0.30
N SER A 89 -8.00 -12.44 0.51
CA SER A 89 -8.53 -13.18 1.66
C SER A 89 -9.11 -12.23 2.70
N GLU A 90 -10.07 -12.73 3.49
CA GLU A 90 -10.75 -11.95 4.52
C GLU A 90 -9.77 -11.34 5.54
N ALA A 91 -8.69 -12.03 5.87
CA ALA A 91 -7.64 -11.53 6.77
C ALA A 91 -6.95 -10.27 6.22
N MET A 92 -6.63 -10.28 4.92
CA MET A 92 -6.04 -9.12 4.23
C MET A 92 -7.05 -7.97 4.17
N ARG A 93 -8.30 -8.28 3.82
CA ARG A 93 -9.38 -7.28 3.76
C ARG A 93 -9.60 -6.62 5.11
N LYS A 94 -9.57 -7.37 6.21
CA LYS A 94 -9.73 -6.83 7.58
C LYS A 94 -8.56 -5.95 8.01
N LYS A 95 -7.36 -6.17 7.44
CA LYS A 95 -6.16 -5.38 7.72
C LYS A 95 -6.09 -4.07 6.93
N LEU A 96 -6.68 -4.05 5.75
CA LEU A 96 -6.72 -2.89 4.85
C LEU A 96 -8.01 -2.06 4.98
N ARG A 97 -8.92 -2.47 5.87
CA ARG A 97 -10.23 -1.83 6.11
C ARG A 97 -10.17 -0.77 7.21
#